data_AF-A0A0N7HW97-F1
#
_entry.id   AF-A0A0N7HW97-F1
#
_cell.length_a   1.000
_cell.length_b   1.000
_cell.length_c   1.000
_cell.angle_alpha   90.00
_cell.angle_beta   90.00
_cell.angle_gamma   90.00
#
_symmetry.space_group_name_H-M   'P 1'
#
loop_
_entity.id
_entity.type
_entity.pdbx_description
1 polymer ?
#
loop_
_entity_poly.entity_id
_entity_poly.type
_entity_poly.pdbx_seq_one_letter_code
_entity_poly.pdbx_strand_id
1 'polypeptide(L)'
;MCKALIRMNLYLVLPTIFLLLGLACKRMPESEVKAEKETPVSTSKIDSSGDLPPLPDQKPIAPSHARVVLEVVKILPDLAPAGNGPCSQAPCKTQVLISRVIGYGSGFNQTLEEGKQVRAHFPMSVKAGGGRPEITAGKKITADVRGSLSENDPLMVRSYSLLD
;
A
#
# COMPACT_ATOMS: atom_id res chain seq x y z
N MET A 1 12.29 32.11 -40.86
CA MET A 1 11.63 32.46 -39.58
C MET A 1 12.53 32.01 -38.43
N CYS A 2 12.69 32.90 -37.44
CA CYS A 2 13.75 32.91 -36.44
C CYS A 2 13.78 31.76 -35.44
N LYS A 3 15.01 31.46 -35.01
CA LYS A 3 15.45 30.69 -33.82
C LYS A 3 14.72 31.09 -32.53
N ALA A 4 14.47 30.12 -31.67
CA ALA A 4 14.61 30.29 -30.21
C ALA A 4 14.84 28.93 -29.54
N LEU A 5 16.11 28.55 -29.48
CA LEU A 5 16.64 27.47 -28.65
C LEU A 5 16.92 28.08 -27.28
N ILE A 6 16.10 27.79 -26.27
CA ILE A 6 16.36 28.22 -24.88
C ILE A 6 16.85 27.01 -24.10
N ARG A 7 18.19 26.92 -24.02
CA ARG A 7 18.93 26.27 -22.94
C ARG A 7 19.00 27.22 -21.74
N MET A 8 19.28 26.64 -20.57
CA MET A 8 19.81 27.25 -19.33
C MET A 8 18.80 27.61 -18.24
N ASN A 9 18.82 26.79 -17.18
CA ASN A 9 18.87 27.23 -15.78
C ASN A 9 19.39 26.02 -14.97
N LEU A 10 20.69 25.80 -14.76
CA LEU A 10 21.67 26.60 -14.01
C LEU A 10 21.20 26.97 -12.60
N TYR A 11 20.96 25.96 -11.76
CA TYR A 11 21.02 26.12 -10.30
C TYR A 11 22.17 25.26 -9.77
N LEU A 12 23.35 25.87 -9.78
CA LEU A 12 24.58 25.38 -9.18
C LEU A 12 25.21 26.56 -8.42
N VAL A 13 24.78 26.78 -7.18
CA VAL A 13 25.44 27.57 -6.11
C VAL A 13 24.78 27.11 -4.78
N LEU A 14 25.39 26.18 -4.01
CA LEU A 14 26.14 26.41 -2.73
C LEU A 14 25.31 27.05 -1.59
N PRO A 15 25.55 26.78 -0.27
CA PRO A 15 26.62 26.01 0.41
C PRO A 15 26.11 25.03 1.52
N THR A 16 26.79 23.93 1.86
CA THR A 16 27.75 23.83 2.99
C THR A 16 27.43 24.64 4.25
N ILE A 17 26.28 24.43 4.90
CA ILE A 17 26.05 24.78 6.33
C ILE A 17 25.12 23.74 6.94
N PHE A 18 25.65 22.79 7.71
CA PHE A 18 25.09 22.25 8.97
C PHE A 18 26.07 21.19 9.50
N LEU A 19 27.26 21.68 9.84
CA LEU A 19 28.22 21.00 10.71
C LEU A 19 28.06 21.71 12.07
N LEU A 20 27.89 20.93 13.15
CA LEU A 20 27.78 21.31 14.58
C LEU A 20 26.37 21.44 15.16
N LEU A 21 25.87 20.33 15.70
CA LEU A 21 25.07 20.18 16.94
C LEU A 21 24.79 18.66 17.06
N GLY A 22 25.55 17.84 17.78
CA GLY A 22 26.22 18.13 19.04
C GLY A 22 25.25 18.07 20.22
N LEU A 23 24.39 17.04 20.33
CA LEU A 23 23.61 16.76 21.54
C LEU A 23 23.55 15.25 21.85
N ALA A 24 24.48 14.85 22.71
CA ALA A 24 24.34 13.91 23.82
C ALA A 24 23.53 12.60 23.61
N CYS A 25 24.25 11.49 23.41
CA CYS A 25 23.79 10.17 23.80
C CYS A 25 23.57 10.14 25.33
N LYS A 26 22.33 10.26 25.79
CA LYS A 26 21.98 9.78 27.13
C LYS A 26 22.02 8.26 27.13
N ARG A 27 23.09 7.70 27.71
CA ARG A 27 23.13 6.32 28.22
C ARG A 27 21.90 6.11 29.10
N MET A 28 21.02 5.20 28.72
CA MET A 28 19.99 4.69 29.61
C MET A 28 20.62 3.65 30.54
N PRO A 29 20.33 3.69 31.85
CA PRO A 29 20.73 2.65 32.79
C PRO A 29 19.97 1.35 32.49
N GLU A 30 20.75 0.27 32.54
CA GLU A 30 20.31 -1.12 32.56
C GLU A 30 19.29 -1.31 33.67
N SER A 31 18.05 -1.63 33.30
CA SER A 31 16.99 -1.94 34.26
C SER A 31 17.12 -3.42 34.61
N GLU A 32 17.51 -3.67 35.85
CA GLU A 32 17.50 -5.00 36.46
C GLU A 32 16.10 -5.62 36.32
N VAL A 33 16.05 -6.76 35.65
CA VAL A 33 14.89 -7.66 35.64
C VAL A 33 14.74 -8.23 37.04
N LYS A 34 13.97 -7.53 37.88
CA LYS A 34 13.53 -8.04 39.16
C LYS A 34 12.50 -9.13 38.89
N ALA A 35 12.88 -10.37 39.17
CA ALA A 35 12.02 -11.53 39.11
C ALA A 35 10.75 -11.27 39.95
N GLU A 36 9.63 -11.09 39.25
CA GLU A 36 8.32 -11.01 39.87
C GLU A 36 7.87 -12.44 40.19
N LYS A 37 7.80 -12.67 41.49
CA LYS A 37 7.26 -13.83 42.17
C LYS A 37 5.85 -14.13 41.63
N GLU A 38 5.70 -15.30 41.03
CA GLU A 38 4.43 -15.87 40.58
C GLU A 38 3.38 -15.74 41.68
N THR A 39 2.38 -14.90 41.44
CA THR A 39 1.11 -14.97 42.17
C THR A 39 0.21 -15.95 41.42
N PRO A 40 -0.42 -16.92 42.12
CA PRO A 40 -1.33 -17.85 41.49
C PRO A 40 -2.57 -17.08 41.00
N VAL A 41 -2.63 -16.83 39.70
CA VAL A 41 -3.82 -16.31 39.03
C VAL A 41 -4.91 -17.36 39.17
N SER A 42 -5.85 -17.04 40.07
CA SER A 42 -7.07 -17.79 40.28
C SER A 42 -7.84 -17.85 38.96
N THR A 43 -7.96 -19.07 38.42
CA THR A 43 -8.66 -19.38 37.18
C THR A 43 -10.17 -19.25 37.42
N SER A 44 -10.68 -18.02 37.56
CA SER A 44 -12.11 -17.77 37.44
C SER A 44 -12.49 -17.99 35.98
N LYS A 45 -13.09 -19.15 35.71
CA LYS A 45 -13.78 -19.45 34.45
C LYS A 45 -14.75 -18.31 34.14
N ILE A 46 -14.37 -17.43 33.22
CA ILE A 46 -15.29 -16.50 32.60
C ILE A 46 -16.02 -17.31 31.53
N ASP A 47 -17.16 -17.90 31.92
CA ASP A 47 -18.18 -18.38 31.00
C ASP A 47 -18.79 -17.16 30.29
N SER A 48 -18.10 -16.66 29.26
CA SER A 48 -18.66 -15.73 28.27
C SER A 48 -19.04 -16.51 27.02
N SER A 49 -19.98 -17.43 27.18
CA SER A 49 -20.74 -18.06 26.11
C SER A 49 -22.04 -17.26 25.91
N GLY A 50 -21.91 -15.95 25.69
CA GLY A 50 -23.00 -15.16 25.13
C GLY A 50 -23.00 -15.40 23.63
N ASP A 51 -24.14 -15.82 23.07
CA ASP A 51 -24.36 -16.00 21.63
C ASP A 51 -23.98 -14.72 20.86
N LEU A 52 -22.70 -14.62 20.51
CA LEU A 52 -22.23 -13.63 19.56
C LEU A 52 -22.79 -14.05 18.20
N PRO A 53 -23.49 -13.13 17.49
CA PRO A 53 -23.96 -13.43 16.15
C PRO A 53 -22.75 -13.89 15.31
N PRO A 54 -22.92 -14.94 14.47
CA PRO A 54 -21.83 -15.44 13.66
C PRO A 54 -21.26 -14.28 12.84
N LEU A 55 -19.98 -13.96 13.07
CA LEU A 55 -19.30 -12.98 12.25
C LEU A 55 -19.36 -13.47 10.81
N PRO A 56 -19.67 -12.60 9.84
CA PRO A 56 -19.65 -13.00 8.43
C PRO A 56 -18.28 -13.61 8.13
N ASP A 57 -18.24 -14.72 7.39
CA ASP A 57 -17.01 -15.44 7.04
C ASP A 57 -16.06 -14.51 6.28
N GLN A 58 -15.23 -13.78 7.01
CA GLN A 58 -14.22 -12.92 6.43
C GLN A 58 -13.08 -13.81 5.95
N LYS A 59 -13.01 -14.01 4.63
CA LYS A 59 -11.90 -14.73 4.01
C LYS A 59 -10.56 -14.16 4.52
N PRO A 60 -9.70 -14.97 5.15
CA PRO A 60 -8.42 -14.52 5.66
C PRO A 60 -7.60 -13.77 4.61
N ILE A 61 -6.90 -12.72 5.04
CA ILE A 61 -6.00 -11.94 4.18
C ILE A 61 -4.62 -12.59 4.21
N ALA A 62 -4.05 -12.84 3.03
CA ALA A 62 -2.75 -13.51 2.93
C ALA A 62 -1.63 -12.66 3.58
N PRO A 63 -0.59 -13.30 4.15
CA PRO A 63 0.57 -12.59 4.69
C PRO A 63 1.19 -11.63 3.66
N SER A 64 1.67 -10.48 4.13
CA SER A 64 2.24 -9.39 3.31
C SER A 64 1.27 -8.82 2.26
N HIS A 65 -0.04 -8.98 2.46
CA HIS A 65 -1.07 -8.34 1.65
C HIS A 65 -1.97 -7.47 2.52
N ALA A 66 -2.63 -6.48 1.91
CA ALA A 66 -3.74 -5.76 2.51
C ALA A 66 -4.96 -5.93 1.60
N ARG A 67 -6.15 -6.03 2.20
CA ARG A 67 -7.41 -5.99 1.44
C ARG A 67 -8.00 -4.60 1.56
N VAL A 68 -8.27 -3.99 0.42
CA VAL A 68 -8.72 -2.60 0.34
C VAL A 68 -9.81 -2.44 -0.72
N VAL A 69 -10.69 -1.47 -0.50
CA VAL A 69 -11.60 -0.95 -1.53
C VAL A 69 -10.90 0.23 -2.20
N LEU A 70 -10.71 0.12 -3.51
CA LEU A 70 -10.08 1.14 -4.34
C LEU A 70 -11.10 1.71 -5.30
N GLU A 71 -11.02 3.01 -5.55
CA GLU A 71 -11.73 3.66 -6.65
C GLU A 71 -10.71 4.08 -7.72
N VAL A 72 -10.96 3.71 -8.97
CA VAL A 72 -10.06 4.01 -10.07
C VAL A 72 -10.24 5.46 -10.49
N VAL A 73 -9.27 6.32 -10.19
CA VAL A 73 -9.34 7.75 -10.55
C VAL A 73 -9.04 7.94 -12.03
N LYS A 74 -7.96 7.34 -12.52
CA LYS A 74 -7.60 7.36 -13.95
C LYS A 74 -6.66 6.22 -14.32
N ILE A 75 -6.68 5.85 -15.59
CA ILE A 75 -5.71 4.94 -16.19
C ILE A 75 -4.49 5.75 -16.63
N LEU A 76 -3.29 5.32 -16.24
CA LEU A 76 -2.05 5.97 -16.68
C LEU A 76 -1.66 5.37 -18.04
N PRO A 77 -1.39 6.15 -19.08
CA PRO A 77 -1.13 5.64 -20.44
C PRO A 77 0.23 4.94 -20.59
N ASP A 78 1.00 4.83 -19.51
CA ASP A 78 2.32 4.20 -19.49
C ASP A 78 2.22 2.71 -19.84
N LEU A 79 2.87 2.36 -20.95
CA LEU A 79 3.10 0.97 -21.35
C LEU A 79 4.38 0.44 -20.72
N ALA A 80 4.45 -0.87 -20.50
CA ALA A 80 5.70 -1.53 -20.18
C ALA A 80 6.70 -1.36 -21.36
N PRO A 81 8.01 -1.42 -21.09
CA PRO A 81 9.03 -1.44 -22.15
C PRO A 81 8.73 -2.51 -23.21
N ALA A 82 9.24 -2.30 -24.43
CA ALA A 82 8.96 -3.15 -25.59
C ALA A 82 9.01 -4.65 -25.25
N GLY A 83 7.95 -5.38 -25.63
CA GLY A 83 7.77 -6.81 -25.34
C GLY A 83 6.42 -7.33 -25.83
N ASN A 84 6.15 -8.62 -25.59
CA ASN A 84 4.90 -9.29 -25.99
C ASN A 84 3.92 -9.50 -24.82
N GLY A 85 4.15 -8.83 -23.70
CA GLY A 85 3.28 -8.91 -22.52
C GLY A 85 1.98 -8.12 -22.69
N PRO A 86 0.95 -8.39 -21.88
CA PRO A 86 -0.31 -7.63 -21.93
C PRO A 86 -0.08 -6.14 -21.65
N CYS A 87 0.90 -5.81 -20.81
CA CYS A 87 1.23 -4.44 -20.42
C CYS A 87 2.02 -3.63 -21.46
N SER A 88 2.58 -4.28 -22.49
CA SER A 88 3.23 -3.56 -23.61
C SER A 88 2.22 -3.21 -24.72
N GLN A 89 1.07 -3.88 -24.76
CA GLN A 89 -0.01 -3.63 -25.71
C GLN A 89 -1.10 -2.71 -25.15
N ALA A 90 -1.31 -2.75 -23.83
CA ALA A 90 -2.30 -1.93 -23.16
C ALA A 90 -1.81 -1.50 -21.76
N PRO A 91 -2.32 -0.37 -21.22
CA PRO A 91 -1.90 0.11 -19.91
C PRO A 91 -2.18 -0.89 -18.78
N CYS A 92 -1.25 -0.93 -17.82
CA CYS A 92 -1.38 -1.71 -16.58
C CYS A 92 -1.26 -0.86 -15.31
N LYS A 93 -0.96 0.43 -15.47
CA LYS A 93 -0.80 1.36 -14.36
C LYS A 93 -2.04 2.23 -14.25
N THR A 94 -2.45 2.49 -13.02
CA THR A 94 -3.57 3.39 -12.73
C THR A 94 -3.23 4.27 -11.55
N GLN A 95 -3.95 5.38 -11.42
CA GLN A 95 -4.06 6.12 -10.19
C GLN A 95 -5.38 5.73 -9.52
N VAL A 96 -5.30 5.31 -8.26
CA VAL A 96 -6.44 4.85 -7.48
C VAL A 96 -6.56 5.66 -6.20
N LEU A 97 -7.77 5.82 -5.72
CA LEU A 97 -8.10 6.37 -4.41
C LEU A 97 -8.36 5.20 -3.47
N ILE A 98 -7.71 5.18 -2.30
CA ILE A 98 -8.00 4.20 -1.26
C ILE A 98 -9.30 4.62 -0.58
N SER A 99 -10.42 4.02 -0.97
CA SER A 99 -11.73 4.36 -0.40
C SER A 99 -11.91 3.80 1.00
N ARG A 100 -11.44 2.58 1.26
CA ARG A 100 -11.55 1.91 2.55
C ARG A 100 -10.50 0.84 2.74
N VAL A 101 -9.95 0.70 3.94
CA VAL A 101 -9.10 -0.45 4.29
C VAL A 101 -9.95 -1.51 4.98
N ILE A 102 -10.02 -2.71 4.41
CA ILE A 102 -10.76 -3.84 5.00
C ILE A 102 -9.90 -4.53 6.05
N GLY A 103 -8.61 -4.71 5.78
CA GLY A 103 -7.69 -5.26 6.76
C GLY A 103 -6.29 -5.51 6.20
N TYR A 104 -5.41 -5.93 7.11
CA TYR A 104 -4.02 -6.25 6.82
C TYR A 104 -3.74 -7.71 7.12
N GLY A 105 -3.01 -8.37 6.23
CA GLY A 105 -2.39 -9.65 6.49
C GLY A 105 -1.13 -9.49 7.33
N SER A 106 -0.69 -10.57 7.98
CA SER A 106 0.52 -10.57 8.80
C SER A 106 1.75 -10.17 7.98
N GLY A 107 2.60 -9.30 8.52
CA GLY A 107 3.82 -8.83 7.84
C GLY A 107 3.59 -7.87 6.67
N PHE A 108 2.41 -7.25 6.59
CA PHE A 108 2.22 -6.05 5.77
C PHE A 108 2.74 -4.82 6.52
N ASN A 109 3.82 -4.22 6.02
CA ASN A 109 4.58 -3.19 6.75
C ASN A 109 4.28 -1.75 6.29
N GLN A 110 3.38 -1.58 5.32
CA GLN A 110 3.00 -0.27 4.80
C GLN A 110 1.67 0.15 5.44
N THR A 111 1.52 1.40 5.84
CA THR A 111 0.20 1.92 6.27
C THR A 111 -0.53 2.48 5.08
N LEU A 112 -1.76 2.00 4.84
CA LEU A 112 -2.64 2.52 3.81
C LEU A 112 -3.61 3.51 4.44
N GLU A 113 -3.62 4.73 3.93
CA GLU A 113 -4.45 5.82 4.41
C GLU A 113 -5.69 5.96 3.52
N GLU A 114 -6.88 5.98 4.13
CA GLU A 114 -8.13 6.21 3.42
C GLU A 114 -8.19 7.64 2.87
N GLY A 115 -8.74 7.82 1.67
CA GLY A 115 -8.74 9.08 0.95
C GLY A 115 -7.41 9.41 0.24
N LYS A 116 -6.35 8.62 0.43
CA LYS A 116 -5.08 8.84 -0.26
C LYS A 116 -5.13 8.33 -1.70
N GLN A 117 -4.63 9.12 -2.64
CA GLN A 117 -4.39 8.69 -4.01
C GLN A 117 -3.01 8.05 -4.13
N VAL A 118 -2.97 6.85 -4.68
CA VAL A 118 -1.74 6.07 -4.87
C VAL A 118 -1.69 5.54 -6.30
N ARG A 119 -0.48 5.26 -6.78
CA ARG A 119 -0.30 4.53 -8.03
C ARG A 119 -0.50 3.04 -7.76
N ALA A 120 -1.22 2.38 -8.64
CA ALA A 120 -1.39 0.93 -8.60
C ALA A 120 -0.91 0.32 -9.91
N HIS A 121 -0.34 -0.88 -9.82
CA HIS A 121 0.09 -1.67 -10.97
C HIS A 121 -0.64 -3.01 -10.97
N PHE A 122 -1.31 -3.28 -12.08
CA PHE A 122 -2.01 -4.54 -12.33
C PHE A 122 -1.07 -5.50 -13.08
N PRO A 123 -1.05 -6.80 -12.74
CA PRO A 123 -0.21 -7.78 -13.41
C PRO A 123 -0.67 -8.07 -14.85
N MET A 124 -1.91 -7.69 -15.19
CA MET A 124 -2.48 -7.76 -16.53
C MET A 124 -3.03 -6.39 -16.93
N SER A 125 -3.29 -6.19 -18.22
CA SER A 125 -3.87 -4.94 -18.72
C SER A 125 -5.20 -4.63 -18.06
N VAL A 126 -5.49 -3.34 -17.91
CA VAL A 126 -6.79 -2.86 -17.39
C VAL A 126 -7.92 -2.97 -18.42
N LYS A 127 -7.59 -3.21 -19.69
CA LYS A 127 -8.58 -3.49 -20.74
C LYS A 127 -9.22 -4.87 -20.55
N ALA A 128 -10.49 -4.99 -20.94
CA ALA A 128 -11.17 -6.29 -21.02
C ALA A 128 -10.41 -7.25 -21.94
N GLY A 129 -10.31 -8.52 -21.52
CA GLY A 129 -9.66 -9.57 -22.30
C GLY A 129 -9.62 -10.89 -21.55
N GLY A 130 -9.70 -12.01 -22.28
CA GLY A 130 -9.56 -13.36 -21.71
C GLY A 130 -10.54 -13.69 -20.58
N GLY A 131 -11.78 -13.20 -20.67
CA GLY A 131 -12.82 -13.40 -19.64
C GLY A 131 -12.71 -12.50 -18.41
N ARG A 132 -11.81 -11.51 -18.41
CA ARG A 132 -11.65 -10.54 -17.32
C ARG A 132 -12.41 -9.25 -17.61
N PRO A 133 -13.06 -8.65 -16.60
CA PRO A 133 -13.77 -7.40 -16.78
C PRO A 133 -12.80 -6.24 -17.06
N GLU A 134 -13.27 -5.24 -17.79
CA GLU A 134 -12.56 -3.99 -17.99
C GLU A 134 -12.54 -3.16 -16.71
N ILE A 135 -11.40 -2.55 -16.41
CA ILE A 135 -11.24 -1.57 -15.34
C ILE A 135 -11.26 -0.17 -15.95
N THR A 136 -12.33 0.58 -15.68
CA THR A 136 -12.51 1.97 -16.13
C THR A 136 -12.44 2.95 -14.98
N ALA A 137 -12.22 4.24 -15.28
CA ALA A 137 -12.25 5.30 -14.27
C ALA A 137 -13.65 5.41 -13.62
N GLY A 138 -13.68 5.74 -12.34
CA GLY A 138 -14.88 5.79 -11.50
C GLY A 138 -15.32 4.43 -10.94
N LYS A 139 -14.74 3.31 -11.38
CA LYS A 139 -15.11 1.99 -10.85
C LYS A 139 -14.48 1.74 -9.49
N LYS A 140 -15.28 1.12 -8.60
CA LYS A 140 -14.83 0.63 -7.31
C LYS A 140 -14.50 -0.85 -7.40
N ILE A 141 -13.37 -1.24 -6.80
CA ILE A 141 -12.89 -2.62 -6.74
C ILE A 141 -12.48 -2.98 -5.33
N THR A 142 -12.74 -4.21 -4.91
CA THR A 142 -12.09 -4.79 -3.74
C THR A 142 -10.85 -5.48 -4.25
N ALA A 143 -9.68 -5.14 -3.73
CA ALA A 143 -8.42 -5.67 -4.20
C ALA A 143 -7.57 -6.19 -3.03
N ASP A 144 -6.89 -7.31 -3.25
CA ASP A 144 -5.77 -7.72 -2.42
C ASP A 144 -4.51 -7.09 -3.02
N VAL A 145 -3.89 -6.17 -2.27
CA VAL A 145 -2.69 -5.44 -2.69
C VAL A 145 -1.48 -5.90 -1.89
N ARG A 146 -0.32 -5.88 -2.53
CA ARG A 146 0.98 -6.09 -1.89
C ARG A 146 1.70 -4.75 -1.80
N GLY A 147 2.21 -4.43 -0.62
CA GLY A 147 3.02 -3.24 -0.38
C GLY A 147 4.34 -3.34 -1.14
N SER A 148 4.84 -2.22 -1.63
CA SER A 148 6.19 -2.16 -2.16
C SER A 148 7.20 -1.89 -1.04
N LEU A 149 8.47 -2.19 -1.30
CA LEU A 149 9.56 -1.91 -0.37
C LEU A 149 9.90 -0.42 -0.30
N SER A 150 9.53 0.36 -1.32
CA SER A 150 9.75 1.81 -1.37
C SER A 150 8.43 2.56 -1.26
N GLU A 151 8.43 3.68 -0.53
CA GLU A 151 7.23 4.49 -0.26
C GLU A 151 6.61 5.09 -1.54
N ASN A 152 7.41 5.32 -2.58
CA ASN A 152 6.99 5.92 -3.85
C ASN A 152 6.64 4.91 -4.94
N ASP A 153 6.80 3.62 -4.65
CA ASP A 153 6.50 2.57 -5.63
C ASP A 153 5.00 2.30 -5.71
N PRO A 154 4.50 1.87 -6.88
CA PRO A 154 3.09 1.55 -7.04
C PRO A 154 2.69 0.34 -6.18
N LEU A 155 1.47 0.38 -5.64
CA LEU A 155 0.85 -0.80 -5.02
C LEU A 155 0.65 -1.88 -6.09
N MET A 156 1.07 -3.10 -5.79
CA MET A 156 0.92 -4.23 -6.71
C MET A 156 -0.40 -4.93 -6.44
N VAL A 157 -1.35 -4.83 -7.38
CA VAL A 157 -2.66 -5.51 -7.29
C VAL A 157 -2.46 -6.99 -7.60
N ARG A 158 -2.88 -7.90 -6.71
CA ARG A 158 -2.75 -9.35 -6.95
C ARG A 158 -4.04 -9.96 -7.48
N SER A 159 -5.14 -9.61 -6.86
CA SER A 159 -6.49 -10.02 -7.22
C SER A 159 -7.43 -8.85 -6.98
N TYR A 160 -8.53 -8.82 -7.72
CA TYR A 160 -9.58 -7.84 -7.51
C TYR A 160 -10.94 -8.40 -7.91
N SER A 161 -11.99 -7.81 -7.36
CA SER A 161 -13.39 -7.99 -7.76
C SER A 161 -14.06 -6.63 -7.89
N LEU A 162 -14.88 -6.44 -8.92
CA LEU A 162 -15.70 -5.23 -9.06
C LEU A 162 -16.72 -5.19 -7.92
N LEU A 163 -16.94 -3.99 -7.36
CA LEU A 163 -18.16 -3.72 -6.61
C LEU A 163 -19.15 -3.08 -7.58
N ASP A 164 -20.33 -3.68 -7.68
CA ASP A 164 -21.46 -3.12 -8.41
C ASP A 164 -22.09 -1.93 -7.67
#